data_AF-A0A1J5GDR5-F1
#
_entry.id   AF-A0A1J5GDR5-F1
#
_cell.length_a   1.000
_cell.length_b   1.000
_cell.length_c   1.000
_cell.angle_alpha   90.00
_cell.angle_beta   90.00
_cell.angle_gamma   90.00
#
_symmetry.space_group_name_H-M   'P 1'
#
loop_
_entity.id
_entity.type
_entity.pdbx_description
1 polymer ?
#
loop_
_entity_poly.entity_id
_entity_poly.type
_entity_poly.pdbx_seq_one_letter_code
_entity_poly.pdbx_strand_id
1 'polypeptide(L)'
;MNRQNKGFTLIELLVVIAIIGILSSVVLASLNSARQKARDAKRLSNLTQIRTALEMYYNDNGQYPKPGWGWRSECSAWGGLAPDQVVPGLIPAYMPSFPADPSMNKVVSTSCYLYLSNGTDYALLDHNIQDPGFNYLRHPTFVDPVRDSGASSCVVDGTGIWSWKVSSPGGVCW
;
A
#
# COMPACT_ATOMS: atom_id res chain seq x y z
N MET A 1 51.82 29.69 -28.91
CA MET A 1 50.73 28.81 -29.42
C MET A 1 49.40 29.47 -29.06
N ASN A 2 48.77 30.17 -30.00
CA ASN A 2 47.48 30.83 -29.76
C ASN A 2 46.34 29.79 -29.79
N ARG A 3 45.74 29.52 -28.62
CA ARG A 3 44.50 28.75 -28.53
C ARG A 3 43.36 29.64 -29.05
N GLN A 4 42.80 29.28 -30.21
CA GLN A 4 41.57 29.85 -30.72
C GLN A 4 40.42 29.37 -29.83
N ASN A 5 39.95 30.23 -28.92
CA ASN A 5 38.75 29.96 -28.13
C ASN A 5 37.53 30.08 -29.06
N LYS A 6 37.02 28.94 -29.54
CA LYS A 6 35.76 28.88 -30.28
C LYS A 6 34.62 29.09 -29.28
N GLY A 7 33.87 30.19 -29.43
CA GLY A 7 32.62 30.42 -28.70
C GLY A 7 31.47 29.61 -29.32
N PHE A 8 30.49 29.25 -28.50
CA PHE A 8 29.24 28.65 -28.99
C PHE A 8 28.43 29.68 -29.78
N THR A 9 27.81 29.23 -30.87
CA THR A 9 26.84 30.02 -31.62
C THR A 9 25.47 29.99 -30.94
N LEU A 10 24.67 31.04 -31.13
CA LEU A 10 23.31 31.10 -30.61
C LEU A 10 22.44 29.93 -31.10
N ILE A 11 22.66 29.50 -32.35
CA ILE A 11 21.90 28.39 -32.93
C ILE A 11 22.26 27.04 -32.29
N GLU A 12 23.54 26.81 -31.97
CA GLU A 12 23.97 25.60 -31.25
C GLU A 12 23.33 25.54 -29.86
N LEU A 13 23.31 26.65 -29.13
CA LEU A 13 22.66 26.69 -27.82
C LEU A 13 21.14 26.46 -27.92
N LEU A 14 20.50 27.03 -28.94
CA LEU A 14 19.06 26.90 -29.17
C LEU A 14 18.65 25.46 -29.49
N VAL A 15 19.42 24.76 -30.33
CA VAL A 15 19.16 23.35 -30.68
C VAL A 15 19.31 22.45 -29.45
N VAL A 16 20.31 22.72 -28.60
CA VAL A 16 20.54 21.91 -27.38
C VAL A 16 19.37 22.02 -26.41
N ILE A 17 18.89 23.24 -26.11
CA ILE A 17 17.74 23.39 -25.21
C ILE A 17 16.46 22.80 -25.80
N ALA A 18 16.30 22.84 -27.12
CA ALA A 18 15.16 22.19 -27.80
C ALA A 18 15.20 20.66 -27.63
N ILE A 19 16.36 20.03 -27.82
CA ILE A 19 16.52 18.58 -27.62
C ILE A 19 16.32 18.21 -26.14
N ILE A 20 16.91 18.96 -25.20
CA ILE A 20 16.72 18.74 -23.76
C ILE A 20 15.24 18.87 -23.38
N GLY A 21 14.52 19.85 -23.93
CA GLY A 21 13.09 20.04 -23.69
C GLY A 21 12.26 18.84 -24.15
N ILE A 22 12.53 18.33 -25.36
CA ILE A 22 11.84 17.15 -25.90
C ILE A 22 12.11 15.92 -25.03
N LEU A 23 13.39 15.62 -24.75
CA LEU A 23 13.76 14.46 -23.93
C LEU A 23 13.19 14.53 -22.51
N SER A 24 13.24 15.71 -21.88
CA SER A 24 12.71 15.92 -20.53
C SER A 24 11.20 15.68 -20.45
N SER A 25 10.44 16.08 -21.48
CA SER A 25 8.98 15.89 -21.53
C SER A 25 8.58 14.42 -21.51
N VAL A 26 9.30 13.56 -22.25
CA VAL A 26 9.06 12.11 -22.31
C VAL A 26 9.42 11.45 -20.97
N VAL A 27 10.54 11.85 -20.36
CA VAL A 27 10.99 11.32 -19.07
C VAL A 27 9.96 11.62 -17.98
N LEU A 28 9.43 12.85 -17.92
CA LEU A 28 8.42 13.24 -16.92
C LEU A 28 7.13 12.43 -17.04
N ALA A 29 6.65 12.17 -18.26
CA ALA A 29 5.46 11.34 -18.47
C ALA A 29 5.68 9.90 -17.96
N SER A 30 6.86 9.32 -18.20
CA SER A 30 7.18 7.96 -17.75
C SER A 30 7.30 7.82 -16.23
N LEU A 31 7.82 8.85 -15.56
CA LEU A 31 8.10 8.86 -14.13
C LEU A 31 6.83 8.76 -13.27
N ASN A 32 5.74 9.39 -13.69
CA ASN A 32 4.47 9.32 -12.96
C ASN A 32 3.94 7.89 -12.87
N SER A 33 3.99 7.13 -13.97
CA SER A 33 3.60 5.71 -13.96
C SER A 33 4.54 4.84 -13.12
N ALA A 34 5.85 5.14 -13.16
CA ALA A 34 6.84 4.40 -12.38
C ALA A 34 6.62 4.60 -10.87
N ARG A 35 6.31 5.84 -10.44
CA ARG A 35 5.97 6.14 -9.04
C ARG A 35 4.71 5.42 -8.58
N GLN A 36 3.68 5.34 -9.43
CA GLN A 36 2.47 4.57 -9.11
C GLN A 36 2.78 3.10 -8.89
N LYS A 37 3.48 2.46 -9.85
CA LYS A 37 3.90 1.05 -9.73
C LYS A 37 4.75 0.79 -8.49
N ALA A 38 5.62 1.73 -8.12
CA ALA A 38 6.44 1.62 -6.92
C ALA A 38 5.60 1.66 -5.63
N ARG A 39 4.55 2.48 -5.57
CA ARG A 39 3.61 2.49 -4.43
C ARG A 39 2.85 1.17 -4.32
N ASP A 40 2.36 0.64 -5.44
CA ASP A 40 1.66 -0.64 -5.46
C ASP A 40 2.56 -1.81 -5.03
N ALA A 41 3.80 -1.84 -5.51
CA ALA A 41 4.79 -2.83 -5.07
C ALA A 41 5.10 -2.72 -3.57
N LYS A 42 5.14 -1.48 -3.04
CA LYS A 42 5.36 -1.24 -1.61
C LYS A 42 4.17 -1.70 -0.77
N ARG A 43 2.92 -1.44 -1.20
CA ARG A 43 1.70 -1.98 -0.57
C ARG A 43 1.74 -3.48 -0.47
N LEU A 44 2.00 -4.14 -1.59
CA LEU A 44 2.11 -5.60 -1.66
C LEU A 44 3.15 -6.13 -0.68
N SER A 45 4.33 -5.52 -0.65
CA SER A 45 5.38 -5.88 0.31
C SER A 45 4.94 -5.67 1.76
N ASN A 46 4.26 -4.57 2.08
CA ASN A 46 3.78 -4.27 3.42
C ASN A 46 2.75 -5.31 3.89
N LEU A 47 1.75 -5.61 3.07
CA LEU A 47 0.72 -6.61 3.38
C LEU A 47 1.32 -8.01 3.54
N THR A 48 2.30 -8.36 2.71
CA THR A 48 3.03 -9.63 2.84
C THR A 48 3.77 -9.71 4.17
N GLN A 49 4.45 -8.64 4.58
CA GLN A 49 5.18 -8.60 5.86
C GLN A 49 4.23 -8.73 7.05
N ILE A 50 3.09 -8.03 7.05
CA ILE A 50 2.08 -8.15 8.11
C ILE A 50 1.53 -9.58 8.15
N ARG A 51 1.18 -10.16 6.99
CA ARG A 51 0.69 -11.53 6.90
C ARG A 51 1.69 -12.53 7.49
N THR A 52 2.96 -12.48 7.06
CA THR A 52 3.99 -13.38 7.58
C THR A 52 4.13 -13.25 9.10
N ALA A 53 4.11 -12.03 9.64
CA ALA A 53 4.16 -11.81 11.09
C ALA A 53 2.93 -12.39 11.82
N LEU A 54 1.72 -12.26 11.24
CA LEU A 54 0.50 -12.83 11.79
C LEU A 54 0.52 -14.36 11.81
N GLU A 55 1.03 -15.00 10.76
CA GLU A 55 1.18 -16.46 10.70
C GLU A 55 2.20 -16.95 11.73
N MET A 56 3.31 -16.23 11.91
CA MET A 56 4.28 -16.54 12.98
C MET A 56 3.65 -16.42 14.37
N TYR A 57 2.88 -15.35 14.61
CA TYR A 57 2.14 -15.19 15.87
C TYR A 57 1.17 -16.36 16.08
N TYR A 58 0.44 -16.76 15.05
CA TYR A 58 -0.51 -17.88 15.14
C TYR A 58 0.20 -19.19 15.48
N ASN A 59 1.35 -19.46 14.87
CA ASN A 59 2.14 -20.66 15.16
C ASN A 59 2.58 -20.74 16.62
N ASP A 60 2.93 -19.61 17.23
CA ASP A 60 3.40 -19.56 18.61
C ASP A 60 2.26 -19.54 19.64
N ASN A 61 1.11 -18.96 19.29
CA ASN A 61 0.02 -18.69 20.25
C ASN A 61 -1.26 -19.50 20.00
N GLY A 62 -1.37 -20.20 18.86
CA GLY A 62 -2.55 -20.97 18.45
C GLY A 62 -3.79 -20.14 18.11
N GLN A 63 -3.65 -18.82 18.02
CA GLN A 63 -4.71 -17.87 17.65
C GLN A 63 -4.10 -16.60 17.07
N TYR A 64 -4.85 -15.86 16.26
CA TYR A 64 -4.46 -14.53 15.83
C TYR A 64 -4.67 -13.48 16.95
N PRO A 65 -3.90 -12.38 16.96
CA PRO A 65 -4.09 -11.30 17.92
C PRO A 65 -5.52 -10.76 17.92
N LYS A 66 -6.17 -10.68 19.09
CA LYS A 66 -7.54 -10.14 19.20
C LYS A 66 -7.50 -8.66 19.62
N PRO A 67 -7.77 -7.71 18.72
CA PRO A 67 -7.72 -6.29 19.01
C PRO A 67 -8.87 -5.76 19.89
N GLY A 68 -9.86 -6.60 20.21
CA GLY A 68 -11.14 -6.17 20.76
C GLY A 68 -12.22 -6.12 19.67
N TRP A 69 -13.23 -5.29 19.87
CA TRP A 69 -14.35 -5.15 18.93
C TRP A 69 -14.06 -4.03 17.91
N GLY A 70 -14.07 -4.38 16.62
CA GLY A 70 -14.00 -3.42 15.51
C GLY A 70 -12.64 -3.26 14.84
N TRP A 71 -12.63 -2.51 13.74
CA TRP A 71 -11.44 -2.23 12.94
C TRP A 71 -10.48 -1.30 13.69
N ARG A 72 -9.19 -1.63 13.64
CA ARG A 72 -8.12 -0.83 14.24
C ARG A 72 -7.11 -0.37 13.19
N SER A 73 -6.68 0.87 13.31
CA SER A 73 -5.68 1.49 12.42
C SER A 73 -4.96 2.64 13.11
N GLU A 74 -3.88 3.09 12.48
CA GLU A 74 -3.23 4.36 12.77
C GLU A 74 -4.06 5.60 12.37
N CYS A 75 -5.09 5.42 11.52
CA CYS A 75 -5.93 6.51 11.05
C CYS A 75 -6.99 6.94 12.07
N SER A 76 -7.26 8.25 12.10
CA SER A 76 -8.06 8.91 13.14
C SER A 76 -9.48 8.35 13.27
N ALA A 77 -10.13 8.02 12.16
CA ALA A 77 -11.49 7.48 12.14
C ALA A 77 -11.58 6.02 12.65
N TRP A 78 -10.44 5.33 12.76
CA TRP A 78 -10.34 3.89 13.05
C TRP A 78 -9.44 3.61 14.26
N GLY A 79 -9.51 4.50 15.25
CA GLY A 79 -8.82 4.37 16.54
C GLY A 79 -7.61 5.28 16.71
N GLY A 80 -7.01 5.81 15.64
CA GLY A 80 -5.90 6.75 15.73
C GLY A 80 -4.69 6.21 16.50
N LEU A 81 -4.41 4.91 16.34
CA LEU A 81 -3.51 4.18 17.21
C LEU A 81 -2.03 4.44 16.86
N ALA A 82 -1.16 4.23 17.84
CA ALA A 82 0.26 4.09 17.56
C ALA A 82 0.54 2.78 16.77
N PRO A 83 1.60 2.72 15.95
CA PRO A 83 1.90 1.55 15.11
C PRO A 83 1.92 0.21 15.86
N ASP A 84 2.50 0.19 17.07
CA ASP A 84 2.61 -0.98 17.94
C ASP A 84 1.27 -1.42 18.56
N GLN A 85 0.24 -0.57 18.46
CA GLN A 85 -1.08 -0.79 19.05
C GLN A 85 -2.14 -1.22 18.02
N VAL A 86 -1.81 -1.24 16.72
CA VAL A 86 -2.74 -1.67 15.66
C VAL A 86 -3.05 -3.16 15.77
N VAL A 87 -1.99 -3.97 15.94
CA VAL A 87 -2.09 -5.42 16.15
C VAL A 87 -1.40 -5.76 17.48
N PRO A 88 -2.17 -6.05 18.54
CA PRO A 88 -1.60 -6.29 19.86
C PRO A 88 -0.59 -7.44 19.87
N GLY A 89 0.59 -7.23 20.45
CA GLY A 89 1.61 -8.28 20.60
C GLY A 89 2.34 -8.67 19.32
N LEU A 90 2.00 -8.08 18.16
CA LEU A 90 2.73 -8.33 16.90
C LEU A 90 4.09 -7.63 16.90
N ILE A 91 4.15 -6.44 17.48
CA ILE A 91 5.36 -5.61 17.59
C ILE A 91 5.77 -5.56 19.07
N PRO A 92 7.07 -5.67 19.39
CA PRO A 92 8.20 -5.82 18.47
C PRO A 92 8.55 -7.28 18.14
N ALA A 93 7.81 -8.26 18.66
CA ALA A 93 8.22 -9.66 18.65
C ALA A 93 8.27 -10.30 17.24
N TYR A 94 7.33 -9.96 16.36
CA TYR A 94 7.19 -10.61 15.04
C TYR A 94 7.46 -9.65 13.88
N MET A 95 7.46 -8.35 14.12
CA MET A 95 7.92 -7.35 13.16
C MET A 95 8.45 -6.09 13.87
N PRO A 96 9.41 -5.35 13.27
CA PRO A 96 10.04 -4.20 13.92
C PRO A 96 9.14 -2.96 14.01
N SER A 97 8.21 -2.78 13.06
CA SER A 97 7.29 -1.65 13.02
C SER A 97 6.10 -1.98 12.12
N PHE A 98 4.92 -1.44 12.43
CA PHE A 98 3.77 -1.57 11.54
C PHE A 98 4.00 -0.68 10.31
N PRO A 99 3.91 -1.21 9.09
CA PRO A 99 4.17 -0.42 7.90
C PRO A 99 3.00 0.53 7.65
N ALA A 100 3.31 1.69 7.07
CA ALA A 100 2.31 2.63 6.57
C ALA A 100 2.16 2.52 5.05
N ASP A 101 0.97 2.80 4.54
CA ASP A 101 0.77 2.97 3.11
C ASP A 101 1.56 4.20 2.58
N PRO A 102 2.17 4.14 1.38
CA PRO A 102 2.90 5.27 0.81
C PRO A 102 2.06 6.54 0.59
N SER A 103 0.74 6.43 0.45
CA SER A 103 -0.19 7.56 0.31
C SER A 103 -1.10 7.73 1.54
N MET A 104 -0.71 7.19 2.70
CA MET A 104 -1.48 7.29 3.93
C MET A 104 -1.68 8.75 4.35
N ASN A 105 -2.91 9.10 4.69
CA ASN A 105 -3.23 10.32 5.39
C ASN A 105 -4.07 10.01 6.64
N LYS A 106 -3.40 10.06 7.80
CA LYS A 106 -4.02 9.76 9.11
C LYS A 106 -5.17 10.69 9.47
N VAL A 107 -5.13 11.94 9.02
CA VAL A 107 -6.08 12.99 9.43
C VAL A 107 -7.41 12.81 8.71
N VAL A 108 -7.38 12.62 7.39
CA VAL A 108 -8.59 12.37 6.58
C VAL A 108 -8.93 10.88 6.46
N SER A 109 -8.16 10.02 7.12
CA SER A 109 -8.36 8.56 7.15
C SER A 109 -8.41 7.91 5.76
N THR A 110 -7.40 8.20 4.94
CA THR A 110 -7.23 7.61 3.60
C THR A 110 -5.94 6.81 3.47
N SER A 111 -5.96 5.78 2.62
CA SER A 111 -4.91 4.78 2.39
C SER A 111 -4.35 4.23 3.71
N CYS A 112 -5.21 3.68 4.56
CA CYS A 112 -4.84 3.23 5.90
C CYS A 112 -4.90 1.72 6.00
N TYR A 113 -3.92 1.07 6.61
CA TYR A 113 -4.07 -0.34 6.95
C TYR A 113 -4.94 -0.50 8.19
N LEU A 114 -6.01 -1.29 8.06
CA LEU A 114 -6.98 -1.63 9.08
C LEU A 114 -6.88 -3.11 9.39
N TYR A 115 -6.91 -3.45 10.68
CA TYR A 115 -6.85 -4.83 11.16
C TYR A 115 -8.08 -5.16 12.02
N LEU A 116 -8.60 -6.37 11.83
CA LEU A 116 -9.67 -6.96 12.63
C LEU A 116 -9.41 -8.47 12.79
N SER A 117 -9.74 -9.04 13.94
CA SER A 117 -9.66 -10.49 14.15
C SER A 117 -10.62 -10.97 15.25
N ASN A 118 -11.14 -12.19 15.08
CA ASN A 118 -11.82 -12.95 16.15
C ASN A 118 -10.90 -13.98 16.83
N GLY A 119 -9.62 -13.98 16.45
CA GLY A 119 -8.52 -14.88 16.80
C GLY A 119 -8.52 -16.27 16.17
N THR A 120 -9.59 -16.67 15.49
CA THR A 120 -9.52 -17.79 14.53
C THR A 120 -9.16 -17.27 13.15
N ASP A 121 -9.71 -16.11 12.79
CA ASP A 121 -9.57 -15.44 11.51
C ASP A 121 -9.23 -13.98 11.67
N TYR A 122 -8.58 -13.42 10.66
CA TYR A 122 -8.30 -12.00 10.59
C TYR A 122 -8.67 -11.42 9.22
N ALA A 123 -8.88 -10.11 9.20
CA ALA A 123 -8.96 -9.30 8.00
C ALA A 123 -7.99 -8.12 8.11
N LEU A 124 -7.28 -7.87 7.02
CA LEU A 124 -6.36 -6.76 6.82
C LEU A 124 -6.84 -5.98 5.59
N LEU A 125 -7.12 -4.70 5.75
CA LEU A 125 -7.68 -3.85 4.71
C LEU A 125 -6.76 -2.65 4.49
N ASP A 126 -6.39 -2.34 3.25
CA ASP A 126 -5.93 -1.01 2.86
C ASP A 126 -7.16 -0.17 2.50
N HIS A 127 -7.51 0.79 3.35
CA HIS A 127 -8.76 1.53 3.32
C HIS A 127 -8.62 2.84 2.57
N ASN A 128 -9.53 3.10 1.63
CA ASN A 128 -9.72 4.39 0.98
C ASN A 128 -8.44 4.95 0.31
N ILE A 129 -7.79 4.11 -0.48
CA ILE A 129 -6.63 4.33 -1.35
C ILE A 129 -6.92 5.42 -2.38
N GLN A 130 -6.29 6.57 -2.23
CA GLN A 130 -6.50 7.73 -3.12
C GLN A 130 -5.63 7.70 -4.39
N ASP A 131 -5.14 6.53 -4.80
CA ASP A 131 -4.22 6.40 -5.94
C ASP A 131 -4.96 6.20 -7.28
N PRO A 132 -4.89 7.16 -8.21
CA PRO A 132 -5.52 7.03 -9.52
C PRO A 132 -4.77 6.00 -10.36
N GLY A 133 -5.34 4.80 -10.48
CA GLY A 133 -4.77 3.68 -11.24
C GLY A 133 -4.53 2.41 -10.42
N PHE A 134 -4.79 2.44 -9.11
CA PHE A 134 -4.76 1.23 -8.29
C PHE A 134 -5.82 0.22 -8.80
N ASN A 135 -5.40 -1.02 -9.05
CA ASN A 135 -6.28 -2.10 -9.48
C ASN A 135 -5.89 -3.41 -8.81
N TYR A 136 -6.72 -3.84 -7.86
CA TYR A 136 -6.53 -5.06 -7.07
C TYR A 136 -6.53 -6.33 -7.92
N LEU A 137 -7.22 -6.34 -9.08
CA LEU A 137 -7.27 -7.50 -9.99
C LEU A 137 -5.91 -7.84 -10.60
N ARG A 138 -4.95 -6.91 -10.58
CA ARG A 138 -3.58 -7.15 -11.05
C ARG A 138 -2.73 -7.93 -10.04
N HIS A 139 -3.23 -8.15 -8.82
CA HIS A 139 -2.51 -8.79 -7.72
C HIS A 139 -3.32 -9.94 -7.09
N PRO A 140 -3.58 -11.03 -7.85
CA PRO A 140 -4.48 -12.12 -7.42
C PRO A 140 -3.96 -12.94 -6.24
N THR A 141 -2.66 -12.84 -5.91
CA THR A 141 -2.01 -13.65 -4.85
C THR A 141 -2.52 -13.37 -3.44
N PHE A 142 -3.21 -12.24 -3.24
CA PHE A 142 -3.81 -11.86 -1.96
C PHE A 142 -5.33 -11.67 -2.04
N VAL A 143 -5.92 -11.92 -3.21
CA VAL A 143 -7.37 -12.05 -3.37
C VAL A 143 -7.72 -13.45 -2.92
N ASP A 144 -8.64 -13.59 -1.95
CA ASP A 144 -9.18 -14.90 -1.61
C ASP A 144 -10.20 -15.32 -2.70
N PRO A 145 -9.86 -16.31 -3.56
CA PRO A 145 -10.72 -16.71 -4.66
C PRO A 145 -12.03 -17.39 -4.19
N VAL A 146 -12.13 -17.82 -2.94
CA VAL A 146 -13.33 -18.46 -2.38
C VAL A 146 -14.39 -17.42 -1.99
N ARG A 147 -14.00 -16.16 -1.78
CA ARG A 147 -14.85 -15.13 -1.15
C ARG A 147 -15.19 -13.94 -2.05
N ASP A 148 -14.74 -13.91 -3.31
CA ASP A 148 -15.25 -12.95 -4.31
C ASP A 148 -16.65 -13.36 -4.81
N SER A 149 -17.60 -13.47 -3.88
CA SER A 149 -18.96 -13.98 -4.10
C SER A 149 -20.01 -12.89 -4.27
N GLY A 150 -19.60 -11.63 -4.40
CA GLY A 150 -20.49 -10.49 -4.64
C GLY A 150 -21.27 -9.97 -3.41
N ALA A 151 -21.04 -10.50 -2.21
CA ALA A 151 -21.58 -9.93 -0.97
C ALA A 151 -20.75 -8.73 -0.52
N SER A 152 -21.35 -7.57 -0.24
CA SER A 152 -20.66 -6.30 0.09
C SER A 152 -19.61 -6.37 1.22
N SER A 153 -19.77 -7.31 2.16
CA SER A 153 -18.80 -7.60 3.24
C SER A 153 -17.74 -8.63 2.87
N CYS A 154 -17.86 -9.33 1.75
CA CYS A 154 -16.87 -10.28 1.25
C CYS A 154 -16.12 -9.76 0.02
N VAL A 155 -16.70 -8.82 -0.73
CA VAL A 155 -16.05 -8.33 -1.94
C VAL A 155 -14.78 -7.57 -1.57
N VAL A 156 -13.72 -7.84 -2.32
CA VAL A 156 -12.47 -7.07 -2.26
C VAL A 156 -12.75 -5.59 -2.58
N ASP A 157 -13.87 -5.28 -3.24
CA ASP A 157 -14.31 -3.94 -3.63
C ASP A 157 -15.51 -3.36 -2.86
N GLY A 158 -15.98 -4.06 -1.81
CA GLY A 158 -17.27 -3.88 -1.15
C GLY A 158 -17.89 -2.48 -1.26
N THR A 159 -18.67 -2.26 -2.32
CA THR A 159 -19.57 -1.11 -2.57
C THR A 159 -18.98 0.21 -3.09
N GLY A 160 -17.77 0.21 -3.65
CA GLY A 160 -17.32 1.33 -4.52
C GLY A 160 -16.45 2.40 -3.88
N ILE A 161 -15.60 2.06 -2.91
CA ILE A 161 -14.63 2.99 -2.33
C ILE A 161 -13.28 2.29 -2.18
N TRP A 162 -12.41 2.45 -3.18
CA TRP A 162 -10.95 2.54 -3.05
C TRP A 162 -10.26 1.68 -1.97
N SER A 163 -10.59 0.40 -1.76
CA SER A 163 -10.00 -0.37 -0.66
C SER A 163 -9.56 -1.76 -1.11
N TRP A 164 -8.56 -2.35 -0.45
CA TRP A 164 -8.03 -3.68 -0.77
C TRP A 164 -7.96 -4.56 0.48
N LYS A 165 -8.69 -5.69 0.49
CA LYS A 165 -8.78 -6.62 1.63
C LYS A 165 -7.99 -7.91 1.42
N VAL A 166 -7.36 -8.38 2.48
CA VAL A 166 -6.67 -9.68 2.62
C VAL A 166 -7.13 -10.33 3.92
N SER A 167 -7.51 -11.61 3.88
CA SER A 167 -8.01 -12.33 5.07
C SER A 167 -7.21 -13.62 5.33
N SER A 168 -7.33 -14.18 6.55
CA SER A 168 -6.80 -15.51 6.89
C SER A 168 -7.34 -16.58 5.91
N PRO A 169 -6.54 -17.57 5.49
CA PRO A 169 -7.00 -18.64 4.60
C PRO A 169 -8.23 -19.38 5.17
N GLY A 170 -9.34 -19.43 4.42
CA GLY A 170 -10.55 -20.15 4.82
C GLY A 170 -11.43 -19.48 5.90
N GLY A 171 -11.13 -18.23 6.27
CA GLY A 171 -11.79 -17.54 7.38
C GLY A 171 -13.15 -16.87 7.13
N VAL A 172 -13.74 -16.29 8.18
CA VAL A 172 -14.99 -15.51 8.09
C VAL A 172 -14.85 -14.22 7.27
N CYS A 173 -15.87 -13.85 6.50
CA CYS A 173 -15.98 -12.50 5.92
C CYS A 173 -16.43 -11.49 6.98
N TRP A 174 -15.76 -10.33 7.01
CA TRP A 174 -16.11 -9.16 7.82
C TRP A 174 -16.42 -7.98 6.91
#